data_AF-A0A7S4PMS3-F1
#
_entry.id   AF-A0A7S4PMS3-F1
#
_cell.length_a   1.000
_cell.length_b   1.000
_cell.length_c   1.000
_cell.angle_alpha   90.00
_cell.angle_beta   90.00
_cell.angle_gamma   90.00
#
_symmetry.space_group_name_H-M   'P 1'
#
loop_
_entity.id
_entity.type
_entity.pdbx_description
1 polymer ?
#
loop_
_entity_poly.entity_id
_entity_poly.type
_entity_poly.pdbx_seq_one_letter_code
_entity_poly.pdbx_strand_id
1 'polypeptide(L)'
;DGAGELRSWYHITTAFSLVRHWFFQLPKMIFDHLTAQQLVYVHDQSNCEEVLSYFPNNISALFRWLLQFLAKIRSFSHINQLTSQQIAAYISPCLVGSKGAEKYGIDSQQAIQDSKPVADVVERLIINRVEGASVDVKEVEEDG
;
A
#
# COMPACT_ATOMS: atom_id res chain seq x y z
N ASP A 1 5.77 -19.64 -20.66
CA ASP A 1 4.48 -20.31 -20.94
C ASP A 1 3.38 -19.37 -20.51
N GLY A 2 2.55 -18.90 -21.45
CA GLY A 2 1.53 -17.88 -21.19
C GLY A 2 0.48 -18.32 -20.16
N ALA A 3 0.27 -19.63 -19.97
CA ALA A 3 -0.67 -20.14 -18.96
C ALA A 3 -0.14 -20.02 -17.52
N GLY A 4 1.18 -20.02 -17.32
CA GLY A 4 1.83 -19.81 -16.02
C GLY A 4 1.82 -18.33 -15.62
N GLU A 5 2.13 -17.45 -16.57
CA GLU A 5 2.15 -15.99 -16.36
C GLU A 5 0.77 -15.44 -15.99
N LEU A 6 -0.29 -15.90 -16.67
CA LEU A 6 -1.67 -15.52 -16.35
C LEU A 6 -2.12 -15.96 -14.95
N ARG A 7 -1.71 -17.15 -14.49
CA ARG A 7 -1.99 -17.62 -13.12
C ARG A 7 -1.26 -16.76 -12.09
N SER A 8 0.03 -16.51 -12.30
CA SER A 8 0.82 -15.65 -11.42
C SER A 8 0.24 -14.24 -11.33
N TRP A 9 -0.21 -13.67 -12.45
CA TRP A 9 -0.93 -12.40 -12.48
C TRP A 9 -2.19 -12.40 -11.60
N TYR A 10 -3.03 -13.44 -11.74
CA TYR A 10 -4.27 -13.57 -10.97
C TYR A 10 -4.02 -13.72 -9.47
N HIS A 11 -3.02 -14.50 -9.06
CA HIS A 11 -2.68 -14.68 -7.65
C HIS A 11 -2.16 -13.39 -7.01
N ILE A 12 -1.30 -12.64 -7.72
CA ILE A 12 -0.75 -11.37 -7.23
C ILE A 12 -1.87 -10.32 -7.05
N THR A 13 -2.75 -10.19 -8.05
CA THR A 13 -3.87 -9.23 -8.00
C THR A 13 -4.92 -9.60 -6.96
N THR A 14 -5.17 -10.89 -6.75
CA THR A 14 -6.06 -11.40 -5.70
C THR A 14 -5.48 -11.13 -4.31
N ALA A 15 -4.20 -11.40 -4.09
CA ALA A 15 -3.53 -11.08 -2.82
C ALA A 15 -3.60 -9.57 -2.51
N PHE A 16 -3.37 -8.72 -3.51
CA PHE A 16 -3.46 -7.27 -3.35
C PHE A 16 -4.88 -6.83 -2.96
N SER A 17 -5.90 -7.41 -3.62
CA SER A 17 -7.31 -7.13 -3.34
C SER A 17 -7.72 -7.58 -1.92
N LEU A 18 -7.22 -8.73 -1.46
CA LEU A 18 -7.48 -9.24 -0.11
C LEU A 18 -6.87 -8.35 0.96
N VAL A 19 -5.61 -7.92 0.77
CA VAL A 19 -4.95 -6.98 1.70
C VAL A 19 -5.73 -5.68 1.77
N ARG A 20 -6.10 -5.09 0.63
CA ARG A 20 -6.95 -3.89 0.58
C ARG A 20 -8.26 -4.10 1.35
N HIS A 21 -8.93 -5.23 1.14
CA HIS A 21 -10.18 -5.54 1.83
C HIS A 21 -10.01 -5.65 3.35
N TRP A 22 -8.90 -6.24 3.82
CA TRP A 22 -8.60 -6.31 5.25
C TRP A 22 -8.40 -4.91 5.87
N PHE A 23 -7.69 -4.01 5.19
CA PHE A 23 -7.52 -2.62 5.66
C PHE A 23 -8.85 -1.88 5.79
N PHE A 24 -9.80 -2.10 4.89
CA PHE A 24 -11.14 -1.51 5.00
C PHE A 24 -11.92 -1.94 6.25
N GLN A 25 -11.56 -3.08 6.85
CA GLN A 25 -12.22 -3.57 8.07
C GLN A 25 -11.63 -2.97 9.35
N LEU A 26 -10.56 -2.18 9.27
CA LEU A 26 -9.97 -1.56 10.45
C LEU A 26 -10.93 -0.54 11.08
N PRO A 27 -11.04 -0.51 12.43
CA PRO A 27 -11.90 0.45 13.12
C PRO A 27 -11.42 1.91 12.94
N LYS A 28 -10.13 2.09 12.63
CA LYS A 28 -9.48 3.37 12.38
C LYS A 28 -8.38 3.14 11.32
N MET A 29 -8.33 3.98 10.29
CA MET A 29 -7.37 3.82 9.19
C MET A 29 -5.99 4.36 9.58
N ILE A 30 -4.94 3.93 8.88
CA ILE A 30 -3.54 4.27 9.21
C ILE A 30 -3.36 5.80 9.32
N PHE A 31 -3.79 6.55 8.31
CA PHE A 31 -3.59 8.01 8.24
C PHE A 31 -4.55 8.81 9.13
N ASP A 32 -5.59 8.18 9.71
CA ASP A 32 -6.46 8.82 10.71
C ASP A 32 -5.74 9.06 12.04
N HIS A 33 -4.56 8.49 12.21
CA HIS A 33 -3.69 8.74 13.36
C HIS A 33 -2.89 10.04 13.23
N LEU A 34 -2.89 10.67 12.06
CA LEU A 34 -2.22 11.95 11.81
C LEU A 34 -3.21 13.12 11.90
N THR A 35 -2.72 14.26 12.38
CA THR A 35 -3.40 15.54 12.20
C THR A 35 -3.21 16.04 10.77
N ALA A 36 -4.04 17.00 10.34
CA ALA A 36 -3.87 17.64 9.04
C ALA A 36 -2.46 18.26 8.86
N GLN A 37 -1.90 18.86 9.92
CA GLN A 37 -0.55 19.44 9.88
C GLN A 37 0.53 18.35 9.74
N GLN A 38 0.38 17.23 10.46
CA GLN A 38 1.29 16.09 10.32
C GLN A 38 1.20 15.45 8.94
N LEU A 39 -0.01 15.39 8.34
CA LEU A 39 -0.20 14.89 7.00
C LEU A 39 0.52 15.75 5.96
N VAL A 40 0.44 17.08 6.08
CA VAL A 40 1.21 18.00 5.22
C VAL A 40 2.71 17.78 5.39
N TYR A 41 3.19 17.59 6.61
CA TYR A 41 4.62 17.32 6.84
C TYR A 41 5.07 15.99 6.21
N VAL A 42 4.35 14.90 6.51
CA VAL A 42 4.60 13.56 5.97
C VAL A 42 4.49 13.55 4.44
N HIS A 43 3.61 14.37 3.86
CA HIS A 43 3.46 14.52 2.43
C HIS A 43 4.75 14.96 1.74
N ASP A 44 5.66 15.67 2.40
CA ASP A 44 6.90 16.15 1.77
C ASP A 44 8.11 15.26 2.12
N GLN A 45 7.94 14.27 3.01
CA GLN A 45 9.02 13.36 3.42
C GLN A 45 9.23 12.20 2.45
N SER A 46 10.50 11.84 2.26
CA SER A 46 10.95 10.68 1.47
C SER A 46 11.50 9.55 2.33
N ASN A 47 11.92 9.84 3.57
CA ASN A 47 12.46 8.87 4.51
C ASN A 47 11.31 8.09 5.18
N CYS A 48 11.28 6.77 4.96
CA CYS A 48 10.26 5.90 5.54
C CYS A 48 10.25 5.92 7.06
N GLU A 49 11.41 5.87 7.72
CA GLU A 49 11.48 5.81 9.18
C GLU A 49 11.02 7.11 9.84
N GLU A 50 11.34 8.24 9.21
CA GLU A 50 10.82 9.56 9.63
C GLU A 50 9.29 9.61 9.53
N VAL A 51 8.71 9.17 8.41
CA VAL A 51 7.25 9.09 8.27
C VAL A 51 6.64 8.14 9.30
N LEU A 52 7.21 6.95 9.50
CA LEU A 52 6.71 5.95 10.45
C LEU A 52 6.76 6.42 11.91
N SER A 53 7.66 7.36 12.24
CA SER A 53 7.76 7.94 13.59
C SER A 53 6.55 8.79 14.01
N TYR A 54 5.74 9.25 13.05
CA TYR A 54 4.52 10.03 13.33
C TYR A 54 3.33 9.17 13.76
N PHE A 55 3.40 7.85 13.60
CA PHE A 55 2.32 6.93 13.94
C PHE A 55 2.57 6.26 15.29
N PRO A 56 1.52 5.81 15.99
CA PRO A 56 1.67 4.91 17.13
C PRO A 56 2.40 3.63 16.73
N ASN A 57 3.25 3.08 17.61
CA ASN A 57 4.14 1.94 17.30
C ASN A 57 3.45 0.76 16.58
N ASN A 58 2.24 0.39 17.00
CA ASN A 58 1.48 -0.69 16.36
C ASN A 58 1.03 -0.34 14.93
N ILE A 59 0.66 0.91 14.70
CA ILE A 59 0.29 1.42 13.37
C ILE A 59 1.53 1.60 12.49
N SER A 60 2.66 2.05 13.05
CA SER A 60 3.94 2.11 12.31
C SER A 60 4.39 0.73 11.86
N ALA A 61 4.28 -0.29 12.73
CA ALA A 61 4.63 -1.66 12.36
C ALA A 61 3.74 -2.20 11.23
N LEU A 62 2.43 -1.96 11.33
CA LEU A 62 1.47 -2.36 10.29
C LEU A 62 1.72 -1.62 8.96
N PHE A 63 1.98 -0.32 9.02
CA PHE A 63 2.24 0.47 7.82
C PHE A 63 3.57 0.08 7.17
N ARG A 64 4.61 -0.20 7.96
CA ARG A 64 5.88 -0.74 7.47
C ARG A 64 5.67 -2.05 6.71
N TRP A 65 4.92 -2.99 7.30
CA TRP A 65 4.60 -4.25 6.64
C TRP A 65 3.85 -4.04 5.32
N LEU A 66 2.88 -3.12 5.29
CA LEU A 66 2.16 -2.78 4.07
C LEU A 66 3.11 -2.22 3.01
N LEU A 67 3.98 -1.27 3.35
CA LEU A 67 4.95 -0.70 2.40
C LEU A 67 5.87 -1.77 1.81
N GLN A 68 6.34 -2.71 2.63
CA GLN A 68 7.15 -3.85 2.17
C GLN A 68 6.35 -4.77 1.23
N PHE A 69 5.10 -5.08 1.57
CA PHE A 69 4.21 -5.86 0.72
C PHE A 69 3.99 -5.19 -0.64
N LEU A 70 3.68 -3.88 -0.66
CA LEU A 70 3.45 -3.13 -1.89
C LEU A 70 4.73 -3.00 -2.74
N ALA A 71 5.90 -2.84 -2.10
CA ALA A 71 7.18 -2.88 -2.79
C ALA A 71 7.44 -4.25 -3.44
N LYS A 72 7.04 -5.35 -2.78
CA LYS A 72 7.11 -6.70 -3.37
C LYS A 72 6.14 -6.85 -4.55
N ILE A 73 4.90 -6.39 -4.44
CA ILE A 73 3.94 -6.38 -5.57
C ILE A 73 4.52 -5.60 -6.75
N ARG A 74 5.10 -4.43 -6.51
CA ARG A 74 5.76 -3.62 -7.55
C ARG A 74 6.92 -4.35 -8.23
N SER A 75 7.69 -5.16 -7.49
CA SER A 75 8.79 -5.93 -8.08
C SER A 75 8.34 -6.96 -9.13
N PHE A 76 7.05 -7.34 -9.11
CA PHE A 76 6.42 -8.18 -10.12
C PHE A 76 5.76 -7.39 -11.26
N SER A 77 6.17 -6.14 -11.52
CA SER A 77 5.61 -5.30 -12.59
C SER A 77 5.67 -5.95 -13.97
N HIS A 78 6.66 -6.79 -14.23
CA HIS A 78 6.78 -7.58 -15.47
C HIS A 78 5.65 -8.61 -15.65
N ILE A 79 5.05 -9.08 -14.56
CA ILE A 79 3.90 -9.99 -14.57
C ILE A 79 2.62 -9.19 -14.42
N ASN A 80 2.46 -8.42 -13.33
CA ASN A 80 1.19 -7.78 -12.97
C ASN A 80 0.88 -6.49 -13.74
N GLN A 81 1.88 -5.92 -14.44
CA GLN A 81 1.80 -4.66 -15.21
C GLN A 81 1.40 -3.43 -14.38
N LEU A 82 1.49 -3.50 -13.04
CA LEU A 82 1.13 -2.40 -12.16
C LEU A 82 2.33 -1.46 -11.90
N THR A 83 2.10 -0.17 -12.08
CA THR A 83 3.07 0.89 -11.70
C THR A 83 2.95 1.25 -10.22
N SER A 84 3.98 1.90 -9.65
CA SER A 84 3.93 2.42 -8.27
C SER A 84 2.71 3.32 -8.05
N GLN A 85 2.44 4.20 -9.02
CA GLN A 85 1.31 5.11 -9.02
C GLN A 85 -0.03 4.37 -8.98
N GLN A 86 -0.20 3.32 -9.79
CA GLN A 86 -1.41 2.51 -9.80
C GLN A 86 -1.60 1.76 -8.49
N ILE A 87 -0.52 1.19 -7.94
CA ILE A 87 -0.54 0.50 -6.63
C ILE A 87 -0.94 1.49 -5.53
N ALA A 88 -0.31 2.66 -5.49
CA ALA A 88 -0.57 3.70 -4.49
C ALA A 88 -2.01 4.23 -4.61
N ALA A 89 -2.46 4.60 -5.80
CA ALA A 89 -3.83 5.06 -6.03
C ALA A 89 -4.86 3.98 -5.66
N TYR A 90 -4.57 2.71 -5.95
CA TYR A 90 -5.46 1.61 -5.61
C TYR A 90 -5.53 1.35 -4.11
N ILE A 91 -4.46 1.49 -3.33
CA ILE A 91 -4.51 1.21 -1.89
C ILE A 91 -4.95 2.43 -1.06
N SER A 92 -4.65 3.66 -1.48
CA SER A 92 -4.80 4.85 -0.64
C SER A 92 -6.20 5.13 -0.10
N PRO A 93 -7.30 4.86 -0.83
CA PRO A 93 -8.65 5.01 -0.29
C PRO A 93 -8.95 4.14 0.95
N CYS A 94 -8.17 3.07 1.20
CA CYS A 94 -8.32 2.24 2.39
C CYS A 94 -7.36 2.62 3.54
N LEU A 95 -6.56 3.66 3.37
CA LEU A 95 -5.55 4.09 4.35
C LEU A 95 -5.91 5.40 5.05
N VAL A 96 -6.84 6.18 4.50
CA VAL A 96 -7.34 7.43 5.08
C VAL A 96 -8.85 7.35 5.30
N GLY A 97 -9.29 7.89 6.42
CA GLY A 97 -10.67 7.89 6.86
C GLY A 97 -11.38 9.22 6.58
N SER A 98 -12.41 9.13 5.76
CA SER A 98 -13.76 9.24 6.33
C SER A 98 -14.34 7.82 6.23
N LYS A 99 -15.43 7.43 6.92
CA LYS A 99 -15.96 6.05 6.79
C LYS A 99 -16.43 5.74 5.36
N GLY A 100 -15.52 5.31 4.47
CA GLY A 100 -15.74 4.85 3.10
C GLY A 100 -16.43 5.88 2.20
N ALA A 101 -15.93 6.09 0.98
CA ALA A 101 -16.83 6.59 -0.05
C ALA A 101 -18.07 5.67 -0.21
N GLU A 102 -18.00 4.42 0.25
CA GLU A 102 -19.03 3.39 0.05
C GLU A 102 -19.90 2.99 1.25
N LYS A 103 -19.77 3.56 2.46
CA LYS A 103 -20.90 3.41 3.42
C LYS A 103 -22.12 4.25 2.97
N TYR A 104 -21.92 5.23 2.07
CA TYR A 104 -22.91 6.26 1.69
C TYR A 104 -23.05 6.53 0.17
N GLY A 105 -22.50 5.67 -0.71
CA GLY A 105 -22.73 5.78 -2.16
C GLY A 105 -22.11 7.00 -2.85
N ILE A 106 -20.85 7.33 -2.55
CA ILE A 106 -20.13 8.43 -3.17
C ILE A 106 -19.19 7.92 -4.28
N ASP A 107 -19.27 8.61 -5.42
CA ASP A 107 -18.55 8.44 -6.67
C ASP A 107 -17.04 8.15 -6.51
N SER A 108 -16.59 7.07 -7.14
CA SER A 108 -15.20 6.57 -7.17
C SER A 108 -14.14 7.65 -7.43
N GLN A 109 -14.47 8.69 -8.21
CA GLN A 109 -13.56 9.80 -8.53
C GLN A 109 -13.28 10.71 -7.33
N GLN A 110 -14.27 10.96 -6.47
CA GLN A 110 -14.10 11.84 -5.31
C GLN A 110 -13.23 11.16 -4.24
N ALA A 111 -13.43 9.86 -4.02
CA ALA A 111 -12.59 9.07 -3.10
C ALA A 111 -11.11 9.05 -3.51
N ILE A 112 -10.86 8.99 -4.83
CA ILE A 112 -9.52 9.06 -5.41
C ILE A 112 -8.92 10.46 -5.18
N GLN A 113 -9.70 11.53 -5.35
CA GLN A 113 -9.24 12.90 -5.08
C GLN A 113 -8.93 13.13 -3.59
N ASP A 114 -9.81 12.68 -2.69
CA ASP A 114 -9.65 12.87 -1.24
C ASP A 114 -8.47 12.07 -0.67
N SER A 115 -8.14 10.93 -1.29
CA SER A 115 -7.00 10.10 -0.91
C SER A 115 -5.71 10.44 -1.64
N LYS A 116 -5.71 11.44 -2.54
CA LYS A 116 -4.53 11.80 -3.35
C LYS A 116 -3.28 12.13 -2.51
N PRO A 117 -3.34 12.95 -1.44
CA PRO A 117 -2.16 13.21 -0.62
C PRO A 117 -1.57 11.94 0.00
N VAL A 118 -2.43 10.98 0.34
CA VAL A 118 -2.01 9.67 0.86
C VAL A 118 -1.40 8.81 -0.24
N ALA A 119 -1.94 8.86 -1.46
CA ALA A 119 -1.38 8.18 -2.62
C ALA A 119 0.03 8.69 -2.95
N ASP A 120 0.24 10.00 -2.93
CA ASP A 120 1.54 10.61 -3.22
C ASP A 120 2.58 10.19 -2.15
N VAL A 121 2.18 10.13 -0.87
CA VAL A 121 3.03 9.59 0.21
C VAL A 121 3.36 8.12 -0.05
N VAL A 122 2.34 7.28 -0.25
CA VAL A 122 2.52 5.83 -0.39
C VAL A 122 3.38 5.50 -1.61
N GLU A 123 3.13 6.13 -2.75
CA GLU A 123 3.95 5.96 -3.95
C GLU A 123 5.42 6.26 -3.65
N ARG A 124 5.69 7.39 -3.01
CA ARG A 124 7.05 7.81 -2.68
C ARG A 124 7.75 6.83 -1.73
N LEU A 125 7.04 6.34 -0.71
CA LEU A 125 7.59 5.38 0.25
C LEU A 125 7.83 3.99 -0.37
N ILE A 126 6.97 3.54 -1.27
CA ILE A 126 7.19 2.32 -2.06
C ILE A 126 8.45 2.46 -2.94
N ILE A 127 8.73 3.68 -3.42
CA ILE A 127 9.93 3.97 -4.22
C ILE A 127 11.19 3.96 -3.38
N ASN A 128 11.19 4.69 -2.26
CA ASN A 128 12.39 4.88 -1.45
C ASN A 128 12.74 3.69 -0.55
N ARG A 129 11.83 2.71 -0.43
CA ARG A 129 11.91 1.52 0.42
C ARG A 129 12.15 1.84 1.91
N VAL A 130 11.73 0.91 2.75
CA VAL A 130 12.14 0.89 4.15
C VAL A 130 13.50 0.20 4.18
N GLU A 131 14.55 0.88 4.61
CA GLU A 131 15.84 0.23 4.86
C GLU A 131 15.67 -0.79 6.00
N GLY A 132 15.99 -2.06 5.73
CA GLY A 132 15.90 -3.13 6.73
C GLY A 132 14.65 -4.00 6.64
N ALA A 133 14.57 -4.83 5.61
CA ALA A 133 14.06 -6.21 5.70
C ALA A 133 14.37 -6.91 4.38
N SER A 134 15.62 -7.38 4.26
CA SER A 134 15.95 -8.42 3.30
C SER A 134 15.20 -9.68 3.74
N VAL A 135 13.96 -9.87 3.27
CA VAL A 135 13.40 -11.22 3.26
C VAL A 135 13.97 -11.87 2.01
N ASP A 136 15.10 -12.56 2.21
CA ASP A 136 15.58 -13.59 1.30
C ASP A 136 14.46 -14.63 1.20
N VAL A 137 13.61 -14.50 0.19
CA VAL A 137 12.79 -15.61 -0.26
C VAL A 137 13.76 -16.50 -1.00
N LYS A 138 14.39 -17.43 -0.29
CA LYS A 138 15.10 -18.54 -0.93
C LYS A 138 14.10 -19.21 -1.86
N GLU A 139 14.40 -19.17 -3.15
CA GLU A 139 13.73 -19.99 -4.15
C GLU A 139 13.77 -21.44 -3.64
N VAL A 140 12.58 -22.00 -3.43
CA VAL A 140 12.46 -23.44 -3.25
C VAL A 140 12.64 -24.01 -4.64
N GLU A 141 13.87 -24.42 -4.95
CA GLU A 141 14.12 -25.38 -6.03
C GLU A 141 13.35 -26.65 -5.66
N GLU A 142 12.24 -26.90 -6.36
CA GLU A 142 11.57 -28.20 -6.37
C GLU A 142 12.45 -29.17 -7.18
N ASP A 143 13.31 -29.90 -6.47
CA ASP A 143 13.87 -31.16 -6.96
C ASP A 143 12.79 -32.25 -6.81
N GLY A 144 12.39 -32.84 -7.94
CA GLY A 144 11.46 -33.98 -8.02
C GLY A 144 11.07 -34.35 -9.43
#